data_AF-M6AAD7-F1
#
_entry.id   AF-M6AAD7-F1
#
_cell.length_a   1.000
_cell.length_b   1.000
_cell.length_c   1.000
_cell.angle_alpha   90.00
_cell.angle_beta   90.00
_cell.angle_gamma   90.00
#
_symmetry.space_group_name_H-M   'P 1'
#
loop_
_entity.id
_entity.type
_entity.pdbx_description
1 polymer ?
#
loop_
_entity_poly.entity_id
_entity_poly.type
_entity_poly.pdbx_seq_one_letter_code
_entity_poly.pdbx_strand_id
1 'polypeptide(L)'
;MKRERILKLIETVEGGSVEEQEMIVQILDEIDGKFEDCDANLVRKFSLLSHLFGGMDLSESSWRFFPDEISSGKYPLEKLPEHVREIAKELYYK
;
A
#
# COMPACT_ATOMS: atom_id res chain seq x y z
N MET A 1 -17.03 5.67 -4.71
CA MET A 1 -17.13 4.73 -3.55
C MET A 1 -17.03 5.55 -2.26
N LYS A 2 -17.82 5.31 -1.20
CA LYS A 2 -17.71 6.11 0.04
C LYS A 2 -16.42 5.72 0.79
N ARG A 3 -15.61 6.71 1.20
CA ARG A 3 -14.36 6.57 1.99
C ARG A 3 -14.38 5.45 3.04
N GLU A 4 -15.45 5.41 3.83
CA GLU A 4 -15.66 4.41 4.90
C GLU A 4 -15.65 2.96 4.39
N ARG A 5 -16.16 2.71 3.19
CA ARG A 5 -16.16 1.36 2.60
C ARG A 5 -14.74 0.91 2.28
N ILE A 6 -13.90 1.81 1.77
CA ILE A 6 -12.51 1.51 1.42
C ILE A 6 -11.70 1.23 2.68
N LEU A 7 -11.85 2.05 3.72
CA LEU A 7 -11.22 1.79 5.02
C LEU A 7 -11.57 0.41 5.56
N LYS A 8 -12.86 0.04 5.52
CA LYS A 8 -13.31 -1.28 5.94
C LYS A 8 -12.71 -2.43 5.11
N LEU A 9 -12.52 -2.23 3.80
CA LEU A 9 -11.85 -3.22 2.94
C LEU A 9 -10.38 -3.38 3.34
N ILE A 10 -9.67 -2.28 3.61
CA ILE A 10 -8.27 -2.31 4.06
C ILE A 10 -8.16 -3.00 5.43
N GLU A 11 -9.10 -2.77 6.35
CA GLU A 11 -9.10 -3.45 7.66
C GLU A 11 -9.08 -4.97 7.52
N THR A 12 -9.85 -5.51 6.58
CA THR A 12 -10.00 -6.96 6.37
C THR A 12 -9.11 -7.55 5.28
N VAL A 13 -8.25 -6.75 4.63
CA VAL A 13 -7.47 -7.16 3.43
C VAL A 13 -6.60 -8.40 3.66
N GLU A 14 -6.04 -8.56 4.85
CA GLU A 14 -5.18 -9.70 5.22
C GLU A 14 -5.89 -11.05 5.21
N GLY A 15 -7.23 -11.06 5.36
CA GLY A 15 -8.05 -12.27 5.31
C GLY A 15 -8.59 -12.61 3.93
N GLY A 16 -8.38 -11.75 2.93
CA GLY A 16 -8.81 -11.98 1.55
C GLY A 16 -7.86 -12.90 0.77
N SER A 17 -8.31 -13.34 -0.41
CA SER A 17 -7.44 -14.01 -1.39
C SER A 17 -6.38 -13.05 -1.93
N VAL A 18 -5.32 -13.58 -2.55
CA VAL A 18 -4.29 -12.74 -3.20
C VAL A 18 -4.93 -11.83 -4.27
N GLU A 19 -5.84 -12.35 -5.08
CA GLU A 19 -6.56 -11.57 -6.09
C GLU A 19 -7.37 -10.41 -5.47
N GLU A 20 -8.05 -10.66 -4.34
CA GLU A 20 -8.79 -9.62 -3.62
C GLU A 20 -7.84 -8.55 -3.04
N GLN A 21 -6.69 -8.96 -2.53
CA GLN A 21 -5.66 -8.06 -2.00
C GLN A 21 -5.08 -7.16 -3.10
N GLU A 22 -4.75 -7.74 -4.25
CA GLU A 22 -4.27 -6.98 -5.42
C GLU A 22 -5.31 -5.99 -5.94
N MET A 23 -6.58 -6.44 -6.04
CA MET A 23 -7.69 -5.59 -6.46
C MET A 23 -7.86 -4.37 -5.54
N ILE A 24 -7.68 -4.52 -4.23
CA ILE A 24 -7.76 -3.38 -3.29
C ILE A 24 -6.66 -2.35 -3.57
N VAL A 25 -5.44 -2.78 -3.85
CA VAL A 25 -4.33 -1.88 -4.21
C VAL A 25 -4.64 -1.14 -5.51
N GLN A 26 -5.14 -1.84 -6.52
CA GLN A 26 -5.51 -1.25 -7.81
C GLN A 26 -6.65 -0.22 -7.65
N ILE A 27 -7.71 -0.56 -6.89
CA ILE A 27 -8.80 0.37 -6.59
C ILE A 27 -8.27 1.63 -5.91
N LEU A 28 -7.35 1.50 -4.93
CA LEU A 28 -6.77 2.65 -4.24
C LEU A 28 -5.93 3.53 -5.16
N ASP A 29 -5.33 2.95 -6.20
CA ASP A 29 -4.57 3.70 -7.18
C ASP A 29 -5.44 4.41 -8.22
N GLU A 30 -6.50 3.77 -8.67
CA GLU A 30 -7.47 4.33 -9.62
C GLU A 30 -8.33 5.44 -9.02
N ILE A 31 -8.50 5.44 -7.70
CA ILE A 31 -9.26 6.48 -7.02
C ILE A 31 -8.44 7.76 -7.02
N ASP A 32 -8.81 8.66 -7.92
CA ASP A 32 -8.30 10.03 -8.00
C ASP A 32 -8.75 10.82 -6.75
N GLY A 33 -7.94 10.75 -5.69
CA GLY A 33 -8.20 11.44 -4.43
C GLY A 33 -7.11 11.18 -3.39
N LYS A 34 -6.72 12.23 -2.67
CA LYS A 34 -5.83 12.11 -1.50
C LYS A 34 -6.59 11.47 -0.34
N PHE A 35 -6.56 10.15 -0.25
CA PHE A 35 -7.10 9.41 0.90
C PHE A 35 -5.97 9.10 1.87
N GLU A 36 -5.48 10.14 2.56
CA GLU A 36 -4.31 10.04 3.44
C GLU A 36 -4.48 8.93 4.49
N ASP A 37 -5.65 8.82 5.11
CA ASP A 37 -5.96 7.75 6.06
C ASP A 37 -5.95 6.36 5.43
N CYS A 38 -6.42 6.21 4.18
CA CYS A 38 -6.40 4.92 3.50
C CYS A 38 -4.96 4.51 3.17
N ASP A 39 -4.16 5.46 2.66
CA ASP A 39 -2.74 5.23 2.37
C ASP A 39 -1.95 4.86 3.62
N ALA A 40 -2.19 5.59 4.72
CA ALA A 40 -1.57 5.31 6.01
C ALA A 40 -1.93 3.90 6.51
N ASN A 41 -3.20 3.51 6.41
CA ASN A 41 -3.65 2.16 6.81
C ASN A 41 -3.12 1.07 5.89
N LEU A 42 -2.99 1.34 4.59
CA LEU A 42 -2.41 0.42 3.63
C LEU A 42 -0.92 0.19 3.93
N VAL A 43 -0.14 1.26 4.14
CA VAL A 43 1.30 1.15 4.45
C VAL A 43 1.54 0.32 5.72
N ARG A 44 0.72 0.49 6.76
CA ARG A 44 0.83 -0.33 7.98
C ARG A 44 0.67 -1.83 7.73
N LYS A 45 0.04 -2.22 6.62
CA LYS A 45 -0.18 -3.61 6.22
C LYS A 45 0.84 -4.11 5.20
N PHE A 46 1.76 -3.29 4.70
CA PHE A 46 2.70 -3.72 3.66
C PHE A 46 3.61 -4.88 4.06
N SER A 47 3.99 -5.01 5.33
CA SER A 47 4.72 -6.19 5.78
C SER A 47 3.92 -7.49 5.65
N LEU A 48 2.58 -7.42 5.68
CA LEU A 48 1.69 -8.57 5.47
C LEU A 48 1.34 -8.77 3.99
N LEU A 49 1.50 -7.72 3.18
CA LEU A 49 1.17 -7.70 1.75
C LEU A 49 2.43 -7.76 0.88
N SER A 50 3.60 -8.07 1.44
CA SER A 50 4.88 -8.06 0.73
C SER A 50 4.98 -9.13 -0.36
N HIS A 51 4.08 -10.12 -0.36
CA HIS A 51 3.98 -11.12 -1.43
C HIS A 51 3.30 -10.61 -2.69
N LEU A 52 2.60 -9.47 -2.63
CA LEU A 52 1.89 -8.94 -3.79
C LEU A 52 2.85 -8.37 -4.82
N PHE A 53 2.51 -8.58 -6.10
CA PHE A 53 3.20 -8.00 -7.26
C PHE A 53 4.71 -8.30 -7.41
N GLY A 54 5.23 -9.22 -6.60
CA GLY A 54 6.65 -9.60 -6.64
C GLY A 54 7.07 -10.12 -8.02
N GLY A 55 8.15 -9.56 -8.57
CA GLY A 55 8.72 -9.99 -9.86
C GLY A 55 8.03 -9.43 -11.11
N MET A 56 7.09 -8.48 -10.95
CA MET A 56 6.53 -7.72 -12.07
C MET A 56 7.34 -6.45 -12.34
N ASP A 57 7.48 -6.05 -13.61
CA ASP A 57 8.02 -4.73 -13.96
C ASP A 57 6.92 -3.68 -13.78
N LEU A 58 6.97 -2.99 -12.64
CA LEU A 58 6.01 -1.96 -12.22
C LEU A 58 6.65 -0.57 -12.25
N SER A 59 7.73 -0.37 -13.00
CA SER A 59 8.53 0.86 -12.99
C SER A 59 7.74 2.15 -13.26
N GLU A 60 6.63 2.06 -14.00
CA GLU A 60 5.69 3.16 -14.31
C GLU A 60 4.48 3.21 -13.36
N SER A 61 4.38 2.28 -12.41
CA SER A 61 3.27 2.18 -11.47
C SER A 61 3.50 3.05 -10.23
N SER A 62 2.39 3.31 -9.53
CA SER A 62 2.38 4.02 -8.26
C SER A 62 3.13 3.26 -7.15
N TRP A 63 3.57 4.00 -6.12
CA TRP A 63 4.24 3.46 -4.95
C TRP A 63 3.43 2.37 -4.23
N ARG A 64 2.10 2.36 -4.38
CA ARG A 64 1.20 1.37 -3.75
C ARG A 64 1.44 -0.06 -4.24
N PHE A 65 2.07 -0.23 -5.40
CA PHE A 65 2.40 -1.52 -6.00
C PHE A 65 3.71 -2.13 -5.51
N PHE A 66 4.42 -1.46 -4.58
CA PHE A 66 5.72 -1.89 -4.07
C PHE A 66 5.71 -2.23 -2.57
N PRO A 67 4.80 -3.12 -2.11
CA PRO A 67 4.70 -3.44 -0.68
C PRO A 67 5.96 -4.14 -0.15
N ASP A 68 6.64 -4.97 -0.95
CA ASP A 68 7.90 -5.61 -0.53
C ASP A 68 9.01 -4.58 -0.34
N GLU A 69 9.23 -3.71 -1.31
CA GLU A 69 10.30 -2.71 -1.26
C GLU A 69 10.07 -1.70 -0.14
N ILE A 70 8.81 -1.32 0.12
CA ILE A 70 8.49 -0.42 1.22
C ILE A 70 8.62 -1.14 2.55
N SER A 71 8.11 -2.36 2.70
CA SER A 71 8.24 -3.08 3.98
C SER A 71 9.68 -3.52 4.31
N SER A 72 10.53 -3.69 3.29
CA SER A 72 11.95 -4.05 3.44
C SER A 72 12.92 -2.86 3.42
N GLY A 73 12.41 -1.64 3.34
CA GLY A 73 13.22 -0.42 3.36
C GLY A 73 14.06 -0.14 2.13
N LYS A 74 13.72 -0.77 0.99
CA LYS A 74 14.41 -0.59 -0.30
C LYS A 74 13.78 0.51 -1.16
N TYR A 75 12.50 0.83 -0.92
CA TYR A 75 11.82 1.88 -1.68
C TYR A 75 12.34 3.27 -1.26
N PRO A 76 12.55 4.23 -2.18
CA PRO A 76 13.02 5.56 -1.78
C PRO A 76 11.93 6.36 -1.05
N LEU A 77 12.20 6.81 0.19
CA LEU A 77 11.22 7.54 1.02
C LEU A 77 10.75 8.85 0.37
N GLU A 78 11.60 9.51 -0.39
CA GLU A 78 11.29 10.75 -1.10
C GLU A 78 10.25 10.56 -2.21
N LYS A 79 10.09 9.33 -2.71
CA LYS A 79 9.05 8.97 -3.70
C LYS A 79 7.70 8.67 -3.05
N LEU A 80 7.66 8.49 -1.72
CA LEU A 80 6.40 8.33 -0.99
C LEU A 80 5.75 9.69 -0.71
N PRO A 81 4.41 9.75 -0.69
CA PRO A 81 3.67 10.90 -0.19
C PRO A 81 4.05 11.25 1.26
N GLU A 82 4.09 12.55 1.59
CA GLU A 82 4.52 13.05 2.91
C GLU A 82 3.75 12.41 4.07
N HIS A 83 2.43 12.25 3.93
CA HIS A 83 1.56 11.69 4.96
C HIS A 83 1.81 10.23 5.30
N VAL A 84 2.55 9.47 4.47
CA VAL A 84 2.93 8.08 4.76
C VAL A 84 4.40 7.86 5.08
N ARG A 85 5.26 8.87 4.89
CA ARG A 85 6.71 8.71 5.08
C ARG A 85 7.09 8.29 6.50
N GLU A 86 6.47 8.88 7.51
CA GLU A 86 6.77 8.53 8.91
C GLU A 86 6.39 7.08 9.21
N ILE A 87 5.24 6.62 8.70
CA ILE A 87 4.81 5.23 8.87
C ILE A 87 5.75 4.27 8.12
N ALA A 88 6.17 4.63 6.91
CA ALA A 88 7.13 3.83 6.15
C ALA A 88 8.48 3.75 6.88
N LYS A 89 8.98 4.84 7.47
CA LYS A 89 10.22 4.81 8.29
C LYS A 89 10.13 3.81 9.43
N GLU A 90 8.97 3.70 10.10
CA GLU A 90 8.78 2.69 11.16
C GLU A 90 8.95 1.25 10.64
N LEU A 91 8.70 0.99 9.35
CA LEU A 91 8.93 -0.31 8.74
C LEU A 91 10.40 -0.54 8.36
N TYR A 92 11.14 0.51 7.98
CA TYR A 92 12.51 0.40 7.46
C TYR A 92 13.53 0.08 8.55
N TYR A 93 13.24 0.50 9.78
CA TYR A 93 14.12 0.38 10.93
C TYR A 93 13.61 -0.63 11.98
N LYS A 94 12.75 -1.56 11.56
CA LYS A 94 12.22 -2.64 12.40
C LYS A 94 13.19 -3.79 12.60
#